data_AF-A0A2T5BMZ4-F1
#
_entry.id   AF-A0A2T5BMZ4-F1
#
_cell.length_a   1.000
_cell.length_b   1.000
_cell.length_c   1.000
_cell.angle_alpha   90.00
_cell.angle_beta   90.00
_cell.angle_gamma   90.00
#
_symmetry.space_group_name_H-M   'P 1'
#
loop_
_entity.id
_entity.type
_entity.pdbx_description
1 polymer ?
#
loop_
_entity_poly.entity_id
_entity_poly.type
_entity_poly.pdbx_seq_one_letter_code
_entity_poly.pdbx_strand_id
1 'polypeptide(L)'
;MYRKQTVHDVAFTGAAGPRLHHVGVATHESHHVLHTADIFGAIRKEEHIERGPGRHGVSNAFYVYLRDPDGHRVEIYTSDYYTGDPDHQTYRWNVHDDRRRDFWGSAVIESWYKEASPVLGFRRRTKRPPIR
;
A
#
# COMPACT_ATOMS: atom_id res chain seq x y z
N MET A 1 4.96 -10.39 -3.91
CA MET A 1 6.22 -11.12 -4.12
C MET A 1 7.17 -10.73 -3.01
N TYR A 2 7.94 -11.67 -2.46
CA TYR A 2 8.74 -11.44 -1.27
C TYR A 2 10.15 -12.04 -1.39
N ARG A 3 11.04 -11.53 -0.54
CA ARG A 3 12.39 -11.97 -0.22
C ARG A 3 12.52 -12.19 1.29
N LYS A 4 11.99 -11.28 2.10
CA LYS A 4 11.79 -11.51 3.54
C LYS A 4 10.55 -12.40 3.76
N GLN A 5 10.42 -13.02 4.92
CA GLN A 5 9.43 -14.08 5.19
C GLN A 5 8.02 -13.54 5.51
N THR A 6 7.59 -12.49 4.80
CA THR A 6 6.25 -11.86 4.88
C THR A 6 5.56 -11.91 3.51
N VAL A 7 4.31 -11.49 3.39
CA VAL A 7 3.53 -11.67 2.14
C VAL A 7 4.16 -10.97 0.93
N HIS A 8 4.74 -9.78 1.12
CA HIS A 8 5.47 -9.10 0.06
C HIS A 8 6.53 -8.11 0.55
N ASP A 9 7.55 -7.92 -0.28
CA ASP A 9 8.43 -6.75 -0.30
C ASP A 9 7.97 -5.74 -1.36
N VAL A 10 7.49 -6.25 -2.49
CA VAL A 10 6.94 -5.46 -3.60
C VAL A 10 5.69 -6.16 -4.15
N ALA A 11 4.69 -5.34 -4.51
CA ALA A 11 3.48 -5.75 -5.19
C ALA A 11 3.30 -4.94 -6.49
N PHE A 12 2.66 -5.56 -7.48
CA PHE A 12 2.35 -4.92 -8.76
C PHE A 12 0.84 -4.77 -8.88
N THR A 13 0.38 -3.55 -9.14
CA THR A 13 -1.02 -3.24 -9.42
C THR A 13 -1.13 -2.80 -10.88
N GLY A 14 -2.00 -3.46 -11.64
CA GLY A 14 -2.19 -3.15 -13.05
C GLY A 14 -2.84 -1.78 -13.26
N ALA A 15 -2.08 -0.85 -13.85
CA ALA A 15 -2.51 0.48 -14.30
C ALA A 15 -1.42 1.08 -15.21
N ALA A 16 -1.65 2.27 -15.79
CA ALA A 16 -0.60 3.02 -16.47
C ALA A 16 0.57 3.35 -15.51
N GLY A 17 1.82 3.20 -15.96
CA GLY A 17 3.03 3.35 -15.13
C GLY A 17 4.29 3.68 -15.94
N PRO A 18 5.46 3.86 -15.28
CA PRO A 18 5.73 3.52 -13.89
C PRO A 18 5.22 4.56 -12.90
N ARG A 19 4.58 4.10 -11.82
CA ARG A 19 4.08 4.92 -10.70
C ARG A 19 4.24 4.17 -9.38
N LEU A 20 4.46 4.90 -8.30
CA LEU A 20 4.47 4.35 -6.94
C LEU A 20 3.05 4.35 -6.39
N HIS A 21 2.49 3.17 -6.12
CA HIS A 21 1.12 3.08 -5.63
C HIS A 21 1.02 3.46 -4.15
N HIS A 22 1.84 2.88 -3.28
CA HIS A 22 1.94 3.23 -1.86
C HIS A 22 3.24 2.68 -1.26
N VAL A 23 3.56 3.14 -0.05
CA VAL A 23 4.55 2.53 0.84
C VAL A 23 3.82 1.92 2.04
N GLY A 24 4.13 0.68 2.38
CA GLY A 24 3.57 -0.02 3.54
C GLY A 24 4.42 0.15 4.79
N VAL A 25 3.79 0.48 5.93
CA VAL A 25 4.40 0.61 7.26
C VAL A 25 3.64 -0.26 8.25
N ALA A 26 4.36 -1.16 8.91
CA ALA A 26 3.76 -2.11 9.85
C ALA A 26 3.57 -1.52 11.24
N THR A 27 2.47 -1.88 11.90
CA THR A 27 2.26 -1.71 13.35
C THR A 27 2.21 -3.08 14.03
N HIS A 28 2.27 -3.09 15.37
CA HIS A 28 2.25 -4.34 16.12
C HIS A 28 0.86 -5.00 16.18
N GLU A 29 -0.20 -4.18 16.23
CA GLU A 29 -1.55 -4.64 16.53
C GLU A 29 -2.60 -3.81 15.80
N SER A 30 -3.78 -4.38 15.57
CA SER A 30 -4.86 -3.73 14.84
C SER A 30 -5.34 -2.43 15.49
N HIS A 31 -5.27 -2.34 16.82
CA HIS A 31 -5.67 -1.13 17.53
C HIS A 31 -4.76 0.07 17.21
N HIS A 32 -3.50 -0.14 16.82
CA HIS A 32 -2.62 0.95 16.35
C HIS A 32 -3.06 1.50 14.98
N VAL A 33 -3.62 0.63 14.12
CA VAL A 33 -4.21 1.05 12.84
C VAL A 33 -5.46 1.89 13.08
N LEU A 34 -6.32 1.46 14.02
CA LEU A 34 -7.50 2.25 14.45
C LEU A 34 -7.09 3.58 15.07
N HIS A 35 -6.12 3.56 15.99
CA HIS A 35 -5.61 4.75 16.64
C HIS A 35 -5.05 5.77 15.65
N THR A 36 -4.47 5.31 14.53
CA THR A 36 -4.04 6.20 13.44
C THR A 36 -5.23 6.97 12.87
N ALA A 37 -6.35 6.30 12.57
CA ALA A 37 -7.56 6.98 12.10
C ALA A 37 -8.12 7.95 13.15
N ASP A 38 -8.11 7.56 14.43
CA ASP A 38 -8.55 8.43 15.54
C ASP A 38 -7.70 9.71 15.65
N ILE A 39 -6.38 9.62 15.49
CA ILE A 39 -5.47 10.78 15.48
C ILE A 39 -5.86 11.73 14.35
N PHE A 40 -6.05 11.23 13.12
CA PHE A 40 -6.42 12.06 11.97
C PHE A 40 -7.77 12.74 12.19
N GLY A 41 -8.75 12.06 12.77
CA GLY A 41 -10.01 12.68 13.19
C GLY A 41 -9.81 13.76 14.27
N ALA A 42 -8.99 13.50 15.29
CA ALA A 42 -8.74 14.43 16.39
C ALA A 42 -8.08 15.75 15.93
N ILE A 43 -7.22 15.69 14.92
CA ILE A 43 -6.56 16.86 14.32
C ILE A 43 -7.34 17.46 13.13
N ARG A 44 -8.55 16.98 12.86
CA ARG A 44 -9.42 17.41 11.74
C ARG A 44 -8.74 17.27 10.38
N LYS A 45 -8.15 16.09 10.16
CA LYS A 45 -7.44 15.68 8.95
C LYS A 45 -8.02 14.42 8.31
N GLU A 46 -9.26 14.06 8.61
CA GLU A 46 -9.94 12.90 8.05
C GLU A 46 -9.96 12.88 6.52
N GLU A 47 -9.83 14.03 5.84
CA GLU A 47 -9.70 14.11 4.38
C GLU A 47 -8.46 13.37 3.84
N HIS A 48 -7.46 13.15 4.69
CA HIS A 48 -6.26 12.39 4.35
C HIS A 48 -6.44 10.88 4.53
N ILE A 49 -7.52 10.40 5.14
CA ILE A 49 -7.85 8.97 5.20
C ILE A 49 -8.53 8.60 3.88
N GLU A 50 -7.80 7.90 3.02
CA GLU A 50 -8.29 7.54 1.70
C GLU A 50 -9.19 6.30 1.75
N ARG A 51 -8.79 5.25 2.48
CA ARG A 51 -9.50 3.97 2.45
C ARG A 51 -9.27 3.17 3.74
N GLY A 52 -10.34 2.56 4.24
CA GLY A 52 -10.32 1.73 5.45
C GLY A 52 -10.72 2.52 6.71
N PRO A 53 -10.41 2.02 7.92
CA PRO A 53 -9.73 0.75 8.17
C PRO A 53 -10.48 -0.47 7.65
N GLY A 54 -9.76 -1.53 7.25
CA GLY A 54 -10.37 -2.73 6.69
C GLY A 54 -9.49 -3.98 6.84
N ARG A 55 -10.03 -5.12 6.42
CA ARG A 55 -9.28 -6.39 6.35
C ARG A 55 -9.04 -6.74 4.90
N HIS A 56 -7.81 -6.95 4.47
CA HIS A 56 -7.57 -7.45 3.13
C HIS A 56 -7.94 -8.94 3.01
N GLY A 57 -8.52 -9.35 1.87
CA GLY A 57 -8.54 -10.76 1.49
C GLY A 57 -7.13 -11.24 1.09
N VAL A 58 -6.58 -10.64 0.04
CA VAL A 58 -5.17 -10.84 -0.35
C VAL A 58 -4.26 -10.31 0.75
N SER A 59 -3.33 -11.12 1.25
CA SER A 59 -2.42 -10.87 2.41
C SER A 59 -3.01 -11.06 3.80
N ASN A 60 -4.34 -11.06 3.98
CA ASN A 60 -5.00 -11.09 5.28
C ASN A 60 -4.67 -9.89 6.21
N ALA A 61 -3.89 -8.89 5.78
CA ALA A 61 -3.49 -7.79 6.63
C ALA A 61 -4.69 -6.89 7.04
N PHE A 62 -4.64 -6.35 8.25
CA PHE A 62 -5.50 -5.24 8.66
C PHE A 62 -4.86 -3.95 8.17
N TYR A 63 -5.62 -3.05 7.56
CA TYR A 63 -5.05 -1.93 6.81
C TYR A 63 -5.82 -0.62 7.03
N VAL A 64 -5.13 0.51 6.83
CA VAL A 64 -5.72 1.81 6.48
C VAL A 64 -4.79 2.51 5.48
N TYR A 65 -5.35 3.17 4.47
CA TYR A 65 -4.61 3.97 3.51
C TYR A 65 -4.78 5.46 3.79
N LEU A 66 -3.66 6.17 3.79
CA LEU A 66 -3.56 7.62 4.02
C LEU A 66 -2.95 8.31 2.80
N ARG A 67 -3.19 9.61 2.68
CA ARG A 67 -2.49 10.51 1.75
C ARG A 67 -1.67 11.54 2.52
N ASP A 68 -0.40 11.68 2.17
CA ASP A 68 0.41 12.78 2.67
C ASP A 68 0.04 14.12 1.99
N PRO A 69 0.63 15.26 2.38
CA PRO A 69 0.32 16.56 1.79
C PRO A 69 0.60 16.68 0.28
N ASP A 70 1.50 15.87 -0.28
CA ASP A 70 1.83 15.82 -1.71
C ASP A 70 0.97 14.78 -2.46
N GLY A 71 0.06 14.10 -1.76
CA GLY A 71 -0.80 13.05 -2.28
C GLY A 71 -0.10 11.70 -2.45
N HIS A 72 1.09 11.49 -1.87
CA HIS A 72 1.70 10.17 -1.78
C HIS A 72 0.89 9.28 -0.83
N ARG A 73 0.67 8.04 -1.26
CA ARG A 73 -0.14 7.09 -0.48
C ARG A 73 0.73 6.29 0.47
N VAL A 74 0.27 6.17 1.71
CA VAL A 74 0.88 5.32 2.74
C VAL A 74 -0.15 4.32 3.21
N GLU A 75 0.25 3.07 3.35
CA GLU A 75 -0.55 2.03 3.97
C GLU A 75 0.01 1.76 5.37
N ILE A 76 -0.83 1.89 6.40
CA ILE A 76 -0.52 1.41 7.74
C ILE A 76 -1.18 0.05 7.89
N TYR A 77 -0.38 -0.98 8.18
CA TYR A 77 -0.88 -2.36 8.18
C TYR A 77 -0.36 -3.20 9.35
N THR A 78 -1.01 -4.34 9.60
CA THR A 78 -0.53 -5.36 10.54
C THR A 78 -1.06 -6.74 10.17
N SER A 79 -0.42 -7.78 10.70
CA SER A 79 -0.93 -9.15 10.77
C SER A 79 -1.15 -9.81 9.40
N ASP A 80 -0.13 -9.78 8.55
CA ASP A 80 -0.03 -10.72 7.42
C ASP A 80 0.47 -12.10 7.90
N TYR A 81 0.91 -12.98 7.00
CA TYR A 81 1.34 -14.33 7.34
C TYR A 81 2.77 -14.65 6.87
N TYR A 82 3.37 -15.63 7.54
CA TYR A 82 4.69 -16.17 7.19
C TYR A 82 4.68 -16.84 5.82
N THR A 83 5.71 -16.55 5.03
CA THR A 83 5.89 -17.06 3.67
C THR A 83 7.27 -17.67 3.42
N GLY A 84 8.07 -17.89 4.47
CA GLY A 84 9.49 -18.22 4.33
C GLY A 84 9.80 -19.62 3.82
N ASP A 85 8.83 -20.53 3.81
CA ASP A 85 9.03 -21.88 3.31
C ASP A 85 9.14 -21.88 1.77
N PRO A 86 10.10 -22.61 1.19
CA PRO A 86 10.37 -22.56 -0.24
C PRO A 86 9.23 -23.07 -1.12
N ASP A 87 8.32 -23.86 -0.55
CA ASP A 87 7.12 -24.42 -1.18
C ASP A 87 5.82 -23.74 -0.73
N HIS A 88 5.91 -22.58 -0.07
CA HIS A 88 4.75 -21.79 0.35
C HIS A 88 3.76 -21.61 -0.81
N GLN A 89 2.53 -22.10 -0.61
CA GLN A 89 1.55 -22.14 -1.70
C GLN A 89 1.10 -20.74 -2.12
N THR A 90 1.05 -20.51 -3.44
CA THR A 90 0.54 -19.26 -3.98
C THR A 90 -0.98 -19.24 -4.00
N TYR A 91 -1.59 -18.37 -3.20
CA TYR A 91 -3.02 -18.11 -3.24
C TYR A 91 -3.41 -17.28 -4.47
N ARG A 92 -4.44 -17.74 -5.20
CA ARG A 92 -5.01 -17.02 -6.35
C ARG A 92 -6.46 -16.66 -6.06
N TRP A 93 -6.79 -15.38 -6.22
CA TRP A 93 -8.14 -14.86 -6.02
C TRP A 93 -8.76 -14.51 -7.37
N ASN A 94 -10.05 -14.83 -7.55
CA ASN A 94 -10.79 -14.43 -8.74
C ASN A 94 -11.00 -12.91 -8.73
N VAL A 95 -10.85 -12.25 -9.88
CA VAL A 95 -11.07 -10.80 -9.99
C VAL A 95 -12.52 -10.38 -9.71
N HIS A 96 -13.47 -11.31 -9.78
CA HIS A 96 -14.88 -11.14 -9.46
C HIS A 96 -15.22 -11.52 -8.00
N ASP A 97 -14.24 -11.94 -7.19
CA ASP A 97 -14.46 -12.08 -5.75
C ASP A 97 -14.28 -10.70 -5.08
N ASP A 98 -15.37 -10.16 -4.56
CA ASP A 98 -15.40 -8.86 -3.89
C ASP A 98 -14.56 -8.86 -2.61
N ARG A 99 -14.41 -10.02 -1.96
CA ARG A 99 -13.64 -10.16 -0.72
C ARG A 99 -12.13 -10.11 -0.94
N ARG A 100 -11.65 -10.22 -2.19
CA ARG A 100 -10.21 -10.27 -2.49
C ARG A 100 -9.47 -9.00 -2.05
N ARG A 101 -10.14 -7.84 -2.07
CA ARG A 101 -9.52 -6.54 -1.74
C ARG A 101 -9.90 -6.07 -0.36
N ASP A 102 -11.15 -6.25 0.02
CA ASP A 102 -11.66 -6.02 1.36
C ASP A 102 -12.51 -7.22 1.76
N PHE A 103 -12.04 -7.97 2.75
CA PHE A 103 -12.63 -9.24 3.17
C PHE A 103 -14.04 -9.09 3.74
N TRP A 104 -14.38 -7.89 4.23
CA TRP A 104 -15.72 -7.56 4.72
C TRP A 104 -16.64 -7.05 3.61
N GLY A 105 -16.14 -6.96 2.37
CA GLY A 105 -16.92 -6.55 1.20
C GLY A 105 -17.09 -5.04 1.07
N SER A 106 -16.33 -4.22 1.81
CA SER A 106 -16.37 -2.78 1.61
C SER A 106 -15.89 -2.42 0.20
N ALA A 107 -16.64 -1.54 -0.48
CA ALA A 107 -16.30 -1.11 -1.82
C ALA A 107 -14.93 -0.42 -1.85
N VAL A 108 -14.10 -0.78 -2.83
CA VAL A 108 -12.81 -0.12 -3.03
C VAL A 108 -13.04 1.16 -3.80
N ILE A 109 -12.59 2.27 -3.22
CA ILE A 109 -12.80 3.59 -3.81
C ILE A 109 -11.99 3.79 -5.09
N GLU A 110 -12.50 4.64 -5.98
CA GLU A 110 -11.97 4.83 -7.33
C GLU A 110 -10.54 5.40 -7.35
N SER A 111 -10.23 6.37 -6.47
CA SER A 111 -8.91 6.99 -6.37
C SER A 111 -7.82 5.95 -6.09
N TRP A 112 -8.13 4.88 -5.34
CA TRP A 112 -7.22 3.78 -5.08
C TRP A 112 -6.77 3.09 -6.37
N TYR A 113 -7.64 2.96 -7.37
CA TYR A 113 -7.30 2.37 -8.67
C TYR A 113 -6.60 3.34 -9.62
N LYS A 114 -7.04 4.60 -9.62
CA LYS A 114 -6.65 5.57 -10.65
C LYS A 114 -5.39 6.36 -10.30
N GLU A 115 -5.17 6.66 -9.03
CA GLU A 115 -4.12 7.56 -8.58
C GLU A 115 -2.91 6.80 -8.02
N ALA A 116 -1.73 7.25 -8.40
CA ALA A 116 -0.44 6.77 -7.92
C ALA A 116 0.62 7.84 -8.21
N SER A 117 1.69 7.88 -7.43
CA SER A 117 2.69 8.94 -7.51
C SER A 117 3.64 8.76 -8.70
N PRO A 118 4.08 9.84 -9.37
CA PRO A 118 5.09 9.74 -10.40
C PRO A 118 6.43 9.27 -9.80
N VAL A 119 7.24 8.59 -10.61
CA VAL A 119 8.61 8.20 -10.23
C VAL A 119 9.63 8.91 -11.09
N LEU A 120 10.78 9.23 -10.50
CA LEU A 120 11.87 9.90 -11.20
C LEU A 120 12.72 8.88 -11.97
N GLY A 121 13.09 9.23 -13.20
CA GLY A 121 14.13 8.51 -13.95
C GLY A 121 15.53 8.96 -13.54
N PHE A 122 16.53 8.15 -13.87
CA PHE A 122 17.92 8.57 -13.71
C PHE A 122 18.23 9.76 -14.62
N ARG A 123 18.54 10.92 -14.04
CA ARG A 123 19.17 12.02 -14.78
C ARG A 123 20.67 11.74 -14.89
N ARG A 124 21.16 11.51 -16.12
CA ARG A 124 22.61 11.58 -16.39
C ARG A 124 23.08 13.00 -16.00
N ARG A 125 24.05 13.12 -15.08
CA ARG A 125 24.80 14.38 -14.91
C ARG A 125 25.35 14.74 -16.29
N THR A 126 24.93 15.87 -16.84
CA THR A 126 25.59 16.45 -18.00
C THR A 126 27.07 16.61 -17.65
N LYS A 127 27.95 16.22 -18.57
CA LYS A 127 29.41 16.36 -18.42
C LYS A 127 29.68 17.80 -17.97
N ARG A 128 30.39 17.97 -16.84
CA ARG A 128 30.94 19.29 -16.48
C ARG A 128 31.74 19.78 -17.70
N PRO A 129 31.56 21.04 -18.15
CA PRO A 129 32.42 21.58 -19.19
C PRO A 129 33.87 21.49 -18.70
N PRO A 130 34.85 21.25 -19.60
CA PRO A 130 36.25 21.20 -19.19
C PRO A 130 36.62 22.51 -18.52
N ILE A 131 37.26 22.40 -17.35
CA ILE A 131 37.87 23.54 -16.66
C ILE A 131 38.93 24.08 -17.62
N ARG A 132 38.79 25.35 -18.02
CA ARG A 132 39.78 26.07 -18.82
C ARG A 132 41.04 26.32 -18.02
#